data_AF-A0AAJ2VYG2-F1
#
_entry.id   AF-A0AAJ2VYG2-F1
#
_cell.length_a   1.000
_cell.length_b   1.000
_cell.length_c   1.000
_cell.angle_alpha   90.00
_cell.angle_beta   90.00
_cell.angle_gamma   90.00
#
_symmetry.space_group_name_H-M   'P 1'
#
loop_
_entity.id
_entity.type
_entity.pdbx_description
1 polymer ?
#
loop_
_entity_poly.entity_id
_entity_poly.type
_entity_poly.pdbx_seq_one_letter_code
_entity_poly.pdbx_strand_id
1 'polypeptide(L)'
;METFLAIGGFFLTVIGTYYAWKSYKSSADITDDKNNFLAMYKSTQTLSLDIQRKIQKLIDEKDAGNHELFANITYQQYLTILKREYDNSLSDKNYEAFKNNQDLTKSNIASYLKMIETQNNALLQFKNQLLFFDLDQ
;
A
#
# COMPACT_ATOMS: atom_id res chain seq x y z
N MET A 1 22.28 8.20 -6.25
CA MET A 1 21.21 7.74 -7.16
C MET A 1 20.77 6.33 -6.73
N GLU A 2 20.48 6.16 -5.43
CA GLU A 2 20.34 4.83 -4.80
C GLU A 2 19.11 4.73 -3.87
N THR A 3 18.31 5.79 -3.73
CA THR A 3 17.12 5.80 -2.87
C THR A 3 15.82 5.50 -3.63
N PHE A 4 15.77 5.76 -4.94
CA PHE A 4 14.52 5.65 -5.71
C PHE A 4 14.16 4.22 -6.14
N LEU A 5 15.14 3.32 -6.20
CA LEU A 5 14.90 1.88 -6.38
C LEU A 5 14.28 1.22 -5.13
N ALA A 6 14.37 1.86 -3.97
CA ALA A 6 13.82 1.32 -2.74
C ALA A 6 12.29 1.39 -2.68
N ILE A 7 11.64 2.37 -3.32
CA ILE A 7 10.18 2.56 -3.21
C ILE A 7 9.42 1.55 -4.08
N GLY A 8 9.92 1.25 -5.29
CA GLY A 8 9.35 0.20 -6.15
C GLY A 8 9.64 -1.21 -5.63
N GLY A 9 10.78 -1.42 -4.97
CA GLY A 9 11.16 -2.69 -4.35
C GLY A 9 10.49 -2.97 -3.00
N PHE A 10 10.11 -1.94 -2.24
CA PHE A 10 9.64 -2.10 -0.86
C PHE A 10 8.33 -2.89 -0.73
N PHE A 11 7.45 -2.82 -1.74
CA PHE A 11 6.13 -3.48 -1.68
C PHE A 11 6.22 -5.00 -1.75
N LEU A 12 7.21 -5.56 -2.47
CA LEU A 12 7.36 -7.01 -2.65
C LEU A 12 8.21 -7.67 -1.56
N THR A 13 9.22 -6.99 -1.01
CA THR A 13 10.11 -7.61 0.00
C THR A 13 9.48 -7.81 1.38
N VAL A 14 8.50 -7.00 1.78
CA VAL A 14 8.01 -7.01 3.17
C VAL A 14 7.06 -8.19 3.45
N ILE A 15 6.40 -8.76 2.43
CA ILE A 15 5.52 -9.93 2.61
C ILE A 15 6.34 -11.22 2.80
N GLY A 16 7.50 -11.34 2.15
CA GLY A 16 8.34 -12.55 2.18
C GLY A 16 9.19 -12.72 3.43
N THR A 17 9.72 -11.64 4.01
CA THR A 17 10.66 -11.72 5.16
C THR A 17 10.00 -11.66 6.53
N TYR A 18 8.68 -11.46 6.64
CA TYR A 18 8.03 -11.31 7.94
C TYR A 18 7.59 -12.64 8.61
N TYR A 19 7.44 -13.72 7.84
CA TYR A 19 6.95 -15.00 8.37
C TYR A 19 7.92 -15.75 9.32
N ALA A 20 9.07 -15.19 9.65
CA ALA A 20 10.13 -15.90 10.38
C ALA A 20 10.30 -15.53 11.87
N TRP A 21 9.60 -14.56 12.47
CA TRP A 21 9.89 -14.23 13.87
C TRP A 21 8.70 -13.99 14.81
N LYS A 22 8.55 -14.97 15.70
CA LYS A 22 8.18 -14.86 17.11
C LYS A 22 6.67 -14.80 17.42
N SER A 23 6.06 -15.99 17.43
CA SER A 23 4.83 -16.28 18.16
C SER A 23 5.09 -16.27 19.66
N TYR A 24 4.63 -15.22 20.36
CA TYR A 24 4.40 -15.27 21.79
C TYR A 24 2.89 -15.10 22.02
N LYS A 25 2.26 -16.19 22.45
CA LYS A 25 0.81 -16.28 22.65
C LYS A 25 0.45 -15.49 23.92
N SER A 26 -0.02 -14.25 23.75
CA SER A 26 -0.66 -13.47 24.81
C SER A 26 -2.16 -13.47 24.55
N SER A 27 -2.93 -14.08 25.46
CA SER A 27 -4.41 -14.12 25.44
C SER A 27 -5.04 -12.79 25.87
N ALA A 28 -4.40 -11.67 25.53
CA ALA A 28 -4.94 -10.35 25.81
C ALA A 28 -6.12 -10.07 24.86
N ASP A 29 -7.09 -9.27 25.30
CA ASP A 29 -8.11 -8.74 24.39
C ASP A 29 -7.41 -7.96 23.27
N ILE A 30 -7.61 -8.41 22.04
CA ILE A 30 -7.01 -7.86 20.81
C ILE A 30 -8.02 -7.06 19.98
N THR A 31 -9.24 -6.86 20.49
CA THR A 31 -10.34 -6.25 19.73
C THR A 31 -9.96 -4.85 19.24
N ASP A 32 -9.42 -4.02 20.13
CA ASP A 32 -9.00 -2.66 19.79
C ASP A 32 -7.83 -2.64 18.81
N ASP A 33 -6.81 -3.50 19.04
CA ASP A 33 -5.65 -3.63 18.14
C ASP A 33 -6.11 -4.04 16.73
N LYS A 34 -7.05 -5.00 16.64
CA LYS A 34 -7.63 -5.46 15.37
C LYS A 34 -8.45 -4.36 14.70
N ASN A 35 -9.29 -3.64 15.44
CA ASN A 35 -10.09 -2.54 14.90
C ASN A 35 -9.21 -1.41 14.36
N ASN A 36 -8.15 -1.04 15.09
CA ASN A 36 -7.17 -0.04 14.65
C ASN A 36 -6.49 -0.47 13.35
N PHE A 37 -6.05 -1.73 13.28
CA PHE A 37 -5.48 -2.29 12.06
C PHE A 37 -6.46 -2.25 10.88
N LEU A 38 -7.71 -2.68 11.07
CA LEU A 38 -8.73 -2.68 10.01
C LEU A 38 -9.08 -1.26 9.54
N ALA A 39 -9.13 -0.29 10.45
CA ALA A 39 -9.33 1.11 10.11
C ALA A 39 -8.18 1.65 9.26
N MET A 40 -6.93 1.38 9.66
CA MET A 40 -5.74 1.77 8.89
C MET A 40 -5.70 1.08 7.51
N TYR A 41 -6.11 -0.18 7.44
CA TYR A 41 -6.25 -0.90 6.17
C TYR A 41 -7.23 -0.20 5.23
N LYS A 42 -8.44 0.14 5.71
CA LYS A 42 -9.44 0.83 4.87
C LYS A 42 -9.00 2.23 4.44
N SER A 43 -8.32 2.96 5.31
CA SER A 43 -7.67 4.24 4.97
C SER A 43 -6.67 4.06 3.83
N THR A 44 -5.80 3.06 3.93
CA THR A 44 -4.76 2.74 2.93
C THR A 44 -5.35 2.26 1.61
N GLN A 45 -6.37 1.41 1.66
CA GLN A 45 -7.15 0.97 0.50
C GLN A 45 -7.72 2.19 -0.27
N THR A 46 -8.36 3.10 0.46
CA THR A 46 -8.96 4.31 -0.11
C THR A 46 -7.91 5.21 -0.75
N LEU A 47 -6.77 5.40 -0.08
CA LEU A 47 -5.66 6.20 -0.59
C LEU A 47 -5.05 5.60 -1.86
N SER A 48 -4.86 4.28 -1.92
CA SER A 48 -4.39 3.59 -3.12
C SER A 48 -5.32 3.83 -4.31
N LEU A 49 -6.64 3.70 -4.12
CA LEU A 49 -7.62 3.95 -5.17
C LEU A 49 -7.62 5.41 -5.63
N ASP A 50 -7.50 6.36 -4.71
CA ASP A 50 -7.40 7.79 -5.04
C ASP A 50 -6.20 8.08 -5.93
N ILE A 51 -5.03 7.52 -5.59
CA ILE A 51 -3.80 7.66 -6.39
C ILE A 51 -3.96 7.04 -7.78
N GLN A 52 -4.54 5.83 -7.86
CA GLN A 52 -4.80 5.18 -9.14
C GLN A 52 -5.70 6.04 -10.04
N ARG A 53 -6.76 6.65 -9.47
CA ARG A 53 -7.64 7.57 -10.22
C ARG A 53 -6.89 8.82 -10.68
N LYS A 54 -6.02 9.40 -9.84
CA LYS A 54 -5.21 10.56 -10.22
C LYS A 54 -4.26 10.25 -11.37
N ILE A 55 -3.57 9.11 -11.32
CA ILE A 55 -2.71 8.69 -12.44
C ILE A 55 -3.53 8.43 -13.69
N GLN A 56 -4.65 7.70 -13.59
CA GLN A 56 -5.52 7.45 -14.74
C GLN A 56 -5.98 8.75 -15.38
N LYS A 57 -6.36 9.75 -14.56
CA LYS A 57 -6.74 11.08 -15.04
C LYS A 57 -5.60 11.77 -15.82
N LEU A 58 -4.38 11.73 -15.31
CA LEU A 58 -3.22 12.30 -16.02
C LEU A 58 -2.96 11.60 -17.37
N ILE A 59 -3.14 10.28 -17.42
CA ILE A 59 -3.03 9.50 -18.65
C ILE A 59 -4.12 9.93 -19.64
N ASP A 60 -5.37 9.99 -19.19
CA ASP A 60 -6.52 10.24 -20.05
C ASP A 60 -6.60 11.69 -20.54
N GLU A 61 -6.24 12.68 -19.69
CA GLU A 61 -6.39 14.11 -19.99
C GLU A 61 -5.12 14.76 -20.56
N LYS A 62 -3.93 14.26 -20.19
CA LYS A 62 -2.63 14.84 -20.61
C LYS A 62 -1.81 13.91 -21.51
N ASP A 63 -2.39 12.80 -21.99
CA ASP A 63 -1.70 11.74 -22.76
C ASP A 63 -0.40 11.24 -22.09
N ALA A 64 -0.36 11.27 -20.75
CA ALA A 64 0.86 11.01 -19.99
C ALA A 64 1.27 9.51 -19.96
N GLY A 65 0.50 8.62 -20.59
CA GLY A 65 0.66 7.17 -20.48
C GLY A 65 2.07 6.66 -20.77
N ASN A 66 2.73 7.24 -21.78
CA ASN A 66 4.09 6.87 -22.20
C ASN A 66 5.17 7.78 -21.59
N HIS A 67 4.80 8.82 -20.84
CA HIS A 67 5.76 9.69 -20.16
C HIS A 67 6.33 8.96 -18.95
N GLU A 68 7.63 9.18 -18.70
CA GLU A 68 8.30 8.67 -17.52
C GLU A 68 7.79 9.39 -16.26
N LEU A 69 7.26 8.62 -15.31
CA LEU A 69 6.95 9.08 -13.96
C LEU A 69 8.18 8.92 -13.05
N PHE A 70 8.94 7.85 -13.27
CA PHE A 70 10.27 7.62 -12.71
C PHE A 70 11.19 7.14 -13.84
N ALA A 71 12.50 7.13 -13.59
CA ALA A 71 13.47 6.63 -14.56
C ALA A 71 13.10 5.20 -15.03
N ASN A 72 12.82 5.04 -16.32
CA ASN A 72 12.39 3.80 -16.97
C ASN A 72 11.03 3.24 -16.49
N ILE A 73 10.18 4.05 -15.85
CA ILE A 73 8.82 3.65 -15.45
C ILE A 73 7.83 4.71 -15.91
N THR A 74 6.95 4.35 -16.84
CA THR A 74 5.90 5.25 -17.32
C THR A 74 4.71 5.34 -16.37
N TYR A 75 3.88 6.38 -16.51
CA TYR A 75 2.61 6.48 -15.77
C TYR A 75 1.73 5.23 -15.97
N GLN A 76 1.63 4.72 -17.20
CA GLN A 76 0.84 3.52 -17.49
C GLN A 76 1.40 2.28 -16.77
N GLN A 77 2.72 2.07 -16.82
CA GLN A 77 3.36 0.94 -16.15
C GLN A 77 3.16 1.01 -14.63
N TYR A 78 3.34 2.19 -14.05
CA TYR A 78 3.16 2.38 -12.61
C TYR A 78 1.69 2.17 -12.19
N LEU A 79 0.73 2.63 -12.98
CA LEU A 79 -0.70 2.36 -12.73
C LEU A 79 -1.02 0.87 -12.76
N THR A 80 -0.45 0.12 -13.72
CA THR A 80 -0.59 -1.34 -13.77
C THR A 80 -0.03 -2.01 -12.51
N ILE A 81 1.13 -1.55 -12.01
CA ILE A 81 1.71 -2.05 -10.77
C ILE A 81 0.78 -1.75 -9.58
N LEU A 82 0.32 -0.51 -9.42
CA LEU A 82 -0.58 -0.14 -8.32
C LEU A 82 -1.89 -0.94 -8.30
N LYS A 83 -2.50 -1.18 -9.47
CA LYS A 83 -3.71 -2.00 -9.60
C LYS A 83 -3.46 -3.44 -9.15
N ARG A 84 -2.34 -4.04 -9.61
CA ARG A 84 -1.94 -5.39 -9.20
C ARG A 84 -1.70 -5.50 -7.70
N GLU A 85 -0.95 -4.56 -7.12
CA GLU A 85 -0.66 -4.56 -5.69
C GLU A 85 -1.94 -4.36 -4.86
N TYR A 86 -2.86 -3.54 -5.33
CA TYR A 86 -4.17 -3.39 -4.72
C TYR A 86 -4.93 -4.72 -4.67
N ASP A 87 -5.04 -5.42 -5.80
CA ASP A 87 -5.75 -6.70 -5.86
C ASP A 87 -5.12 -7.76 -4.94
N ASN A 88 -3.79 -7.79 -4.92
CA ASN A 88 -3.00 -8.75 -4.14
C ASN A 88 -3.00 -8.49 -2.64
N SER A 89 -3.06 -7.22 -2.21
CA SER A 89 -2.77 -6.85 -0.81
C SER A 89 -3.80 -5.94 -0.14
N LEU A 90 -4.52 -5.10 -0.88
CA LEU A 90 -5.48 -4.11 -0.35
C LEU A 90 -6.94 -4.39 -0.73
N SER A 91 -7.21 -5.47 -1.45
CA SER A 91 -8.56 -5.81 -1.89
C SER A 91 -9.54 -6.04 -0.73
N ASP A 92 -10.84 -5.91 -1.02
CA ASP A 92 -11.90 -6.19 -0.03
C ASP A 92 -11.88 -7.66 0.41
N LYS A 93 -11.48 -8.57 -0.47
CA LYS A 93 -11.28 -9.99 -0.14
C LYS A 93 -10.27 -10.15 0.99
N ASN A 94 -9.15 -9.46 0.91
CA ASN A 94 -8.11 -9.51 1.95
C ASN A 94 -8.56 -8.81 3.23
N TYR A 95 -9.27 -7.68 3.13
CA TYR A 95 -9.87 -7.01 4.30
C TYR A 95 -10.80 -7.95 5.06
N GLU A 96 -11.75 -8.59 4.37
CA GLU A 96 -12.68 -9.51 5.00
C GLU A 96 -11.97 -10.76 5.53
N ALA A 97 -10.89 -11.22 4.90
CA ALA A 97 -10.07 -12.30 5.44
C ALA A 97 -9.46 -11.91 6.80
N PHE A 98 -8.88 -10.71 6.93
CA PHE A 98 -8.35 -10.24 8.22
C PHE A 98 -9.46 -10.01 9.26
N LYS A 99 -10.58 -9.41 8.85
CA LYS A 99 -11.72 -9.12 9.73
C LYS A 99 -12.34 -10.40 10.30
N ASN A 100 -12.45 -11.46 9.50
CA ASN A 100 -13.06 -12.71 9.91
C ASN A 100 -12.07 -13.71 10.54
N ASN A 101 -10.76 -13.43 10.50
CA ASN A 101 -9.74 -14.29 11.11
C ASN A 101 -9.81 -14.23 12.65
N GLN A 102 -10.06 -15.40 13.26
CA GLN A 102 -10.14 -15.60 14.72
C GLN A 102 -8.80 -16.05 15.33
N ASP A 103 -7.83 -16.45 14.51
CA ASP A 103 -6.52 -16.97 14.92
C ASP A 103 -5.45 -15.86 15.01
N LEU A 104 -5.84 -14.60 14.82
CA LEU A 104 -4.93 -13.47 14.96
C LEU A 104 -4.41 -13.36 16.39
N THR A 105 -3.10 -13.23 16.54
CA THR A 105 -2.48 -12.90 17.83
C THR A 105 -2.13 -11.42 17.89
N LYS A 106 -1.94 -10.88 19.10
CA LYS A 106 -1.46 -9.51 19.31
C LYS A 106 -0.17 -9.22 18.54
N SER A 107 0.77 -10.17 18.52
CA SER A 107 2.01 -10.05 17.74
C SER A 107 1.70 -9.92 16.25
N ASN A 108 0.88 -10.80 15.69
CA ASN A 108 0.51 -10.75 14.27
C ASN A 108 -0.18 -9.42 13.92
N ILE A 109 -1.11 -8.94 14.75
CA ILE A 109 -1.80 -7.67 14.50
C ILE A 109 -0.83 -6.49 14.52
N ALA A 110 0.05 -6.39 15.52
CA ALA A 110 1.04 -5.31 15.58
C ALA A 110 1.97 -5.31 14.35
N SER A 111 2.29 -6.51 13.85
CA SER A 111 3.06 -6.72 12.63
C SER A 111 2.36 -6.16 11.40
N TYR A 112 1.11 -6.57 11.20
CA TYR A 112 0.30 -6.17 10.06
C TYR A 112 -0.01 -4.67 10.11
N LEU A 113 -0.22 -4.12 11.30
CA LEU A 113 -0.38 -2.68 11.52
C LEU A 113 0.86 -1.91 11.03
N LYS A 114 2.06 -2.33 11.45
CA LYS A 114 3.31 -1.67 11.01
C LYS A 114 3.50 -1.77 9.48
N MET A 115 3.16 -2.92 8.90
CA MET A 115 3.24 -3.10 7.44
C MET A 115 2.29 -2.15 6.71
N ILE A 116 1.03 -2.07 7.14
CA ILE A 116 0.02 -1.24 6.47
C ILE A 116 0.29 0.27 6.68
N GLU A 117 0.81 0.67 7.85
CA GLU A 117 1.27 2.04 8.10
C GLU A 117 2.43 2.42 7.17
N THR A 118 3.37 1.51 6.95
CA THR A 118 4.48 1.73 6.02
C THR A 118 3.97 1.93 4.60
N GLN A 119 3.03 1.09 4.15
CA GLN A 119 2.39 1.25 2.84
C GLN A 119 1.62 2.57 2.74
N ASN A 120 0.85 2.93 3.77
CA ASN A 120 0.11 4.19 3.82
C ASN A 120 1.04 5.40 3.67
N ASN A 121 2.14 5.42 4.43
CA ASN A 121 3.12 6.50 4.38
C ASN A 121 3.78 6.63 3.00
N ALA A 122 4.13 5.51 2.37
CA ALA A 122 4.68 5.51 1.02
C ALA A 122 3.67 6.07 0.00
N LEU A 123 2.40 5.68 0.10
CA LEU A 123 1.33 6.20 -0.75
C LEU A 123 1.09 7.70 -0.51
N LEU A 124 1.14 8.18 0.73
CA LEU A 124 1.01 9.61 1.06
C LEU A 124 2.16 10.43 0.46
N GLN A 125 3.39 9.96 0.61
CA GLN A 125 4.57 10.61 0.01
C GLN A 125 4.42 10.69 -1.51
N PHE A 126 4.02 9.59 -2.14
CA PHE A 126 3.81 9.57 -3.58
C PHE A 126 2.64 10.46 -4.04
N LYS A 127 1.53 10.48 -3.30
CA LYS A 127 0.41 11.39 -3.56
C LYS A 127 0.86 12.86 -3.52
N ASN A 128 1.72 13.22 -2.57
CA ASN A 128 2.28 14.56 -2.50
C ASN A 128 3.18 14.87 -3.70
N GLN A 129 3.99 13.91 -4.16
CA GLN A 129 4.79 14.06 -5.39
C GLN A 129 3.92 14.28 -6.64
N LEU A 130 2.82 13.52 -6.77
CA LEU A 130 1.87 13.69 -7.88
C LEU A 130 1.27 15.10 -7.95
N LEU A 131 1.05 15.76 -6.81
CA LEU A 131 0.53 17.14 -6.80
C LEU A 131 1.50 18.11 -7.46
N PHE A 132 2.82 17.92 -7.32
CA PHE A 132 3.80 18.77 -8.00
C PHE A 132 3.81 18.51 -9.51
N PHE A 133 3.67 17.25 -9.94
CA PHE A 133 3.59 16.92 -11.37
C PHE A 133 2.32 17.45 -12.05
N ASP A 134 1.23 17.62 -11.30
CA ASP A 134 -0.01 18.20 -11.84
C ASP A 134 0.08 19.73 -12.01
N LEU A 135 0.97 20.40 -11.25
CA LEU A 135 1.15 21.86 -11.28
C LEU A 135 2.18 22.35 -12.30
N ASP A 136 3.14 21.49 -12.69
CA ASP A 136 4.24 21.83 -13.61
C ASP A 136 3.96 21.49 -15.10
N GLN A 137 2.71 21.11 -15.45
CA GLN A 137 2.25 20.83 -16.82
C GLN A 137 0.92 21.50 -17.14
#